data_AF-A0A7W0NUW9-F1
#
_entry.id   AF-A0A7W0NUW9-F1
#
_cell.length_a   1.000
_cell.length_b   1.000
_cell.length_c   1.000
_cell.angle_alpha   90.00
_cell.angle_beta   90.00
_cell.angle_gamma   90.00
#
_symmetry.space_group_name_H-M   'P 1'
#
loop_
_entity.id
_entity.type
_entity.pdbx_description
1 polymer ?
#
loop_
_entity_poly.entity_id
_entity_poly.type
_entity_poly.pdbx_seq_one_letter_code
_entity_poly.pdbx_strand_id
1 'polypeptide(L)' 'NLANLPLRVYVNEGIGQILFFESDEDCAVSYDDRGGKYQGQTGLTYAKV' A
#
# COMPACT_ATOMS: atom_id res chain seq x y z
N ASN A 1 9.92 8.64 -11.28
CA ASN A 1 9.62 8.31 -12.69
C ASN A 1 10.92 7.84 -13.34
N LEU A 2 10.91 6.69 -14.01
CA LEU A 2 12.10 6.15 -14.70
C LEU A 2 12.25 6.66 -16.15
N ALA A 3 11.26 7.38 -16.69
CA ALA A 3 11.35 8.01 -18.00
C ALA A 3 12.19 9.30 -17.97
N ASN A 4 12.74 9.67 -19.13
CA ASN A 4 13.48 10.92 -19.35
C ASN A 4 12.60 12.14 -19.64
N LEU A 5 11.27 12.01 -19.51
CA LEU A 5 10.29 13.07 -19.74
C LEU A 5 9.31 13.17 -18.56
N PRO A 6 8.71 14.36 -18.32
CA PRO A 6 7.67 14.53 -17.31
C PRO A 6 6.44 13.68 -17.59
N LEU A 7 5.88 13.07 -16.54
CA LEU A 7 4.60 12.38 -16.57
C LEU A 7 3.57 13.22 -15.82
N ARG A 8 2.38 13.38 -16.39
CA ARG A 8 1.23 13.96 -15.68
C ARG A 8 0.37 12.83 -15.15
N VAL A 9 0.03 12.91 -13.88
CA VAL A 9 -0.85 11.97 -13.18
C VAL A 9 -2.10 12.72 -12.77
N TYR A 10 -3.27 12.23 -13.17
CA TYR A 10 -4.57 12.84 -12.92
C TYR A 10 -5.32 12.10 -11.82
N VAL A 11 -6.15 12.85 -11.09
CA VAL A 11 -7.02 12.27 -10.06
C VAL A 11 -8.00 11.29 -10.71
N ASN A 12 -8.12 10.09 -10.14
CA ASN A 12 -9.02 9.01 -10.57
C ASN A 12 -8.68 8.32 -11.92
N GLU A 13 -7.47 8.46 -12.46
CA GLU A 13 -7.11 7.81 -13.75
C GLU A 13 -6.81 6.31 -13.66
N GLY A 14 -6.81 5.74 -12.44
CA GLY A 14 -6.38 4.36 -12.17
C GLY A 14 -4.85 4.23 -12.25
N ILE A 15 -4.21 3.90 -11.13
CA ILE A 15 -2.72 3.87 -11.03
C ILE A 15 -2.15 2.48 -10.78
N GLY A 16 -3.00 1.47 -10.63
CA GLY A 16 -2.61 0.12 -10.31
C GLY A 16 -3.80 -0.78 -10.00
N GLN A 17 -3.51 -2.05 -9.74
CA GLN A 17 -4.49 -3.07 -9.39
C GLN A 17 -4.04 -3.79 -8.13
N ILE A 18 -5.00 -4.15 -7.29
CA ILE A 18 -4.78 -5.04 -6.15
C ILE A 18 -5.15 -6.45 -6.57
N LEU A 19 -4.22 -7.38 -6.37
CA LEU A 19 -4.45 -8.81 -6.51
C LEU A 19 -4.39 -9.43 -5.11
N PHE A 20 -5.38 -10.25 -4.78
CA PHE A 20 -5.43 -10.97 -3.53
C PHE A 20 -4.96 -12.41 -3.75
N PHE A 21 -4.10 -12.87 -2.86
CA PHE A 21 -3.60 -14.23 -2.83
C PHE A 21 -4.02 -14.87 -1.51
N GLU A 22 -4.45 -16.11 -1.58
CA GLU A 22 -4.81 -16.91 -0.41
C GLU A 22 -3.56 -17.57 0.17
N SER A 23 -3.54 -17.68 1.50
CA SER A 23 -2.52 -18.44 2.23
C SER A 23 -3.10 -19.82 2.55
N ASP A 24 -2.27 -20.85 2.52
CA ASP A 24 -2.67 -22.19 2.95
C ASP A 24 -2.84 -22.30 4.48
N GLU A 25 -2.38 -21.29 5.23
CA GLU A 25 -2.44 -21.23 6.69
C GLU A 25 -2.87 -19.84 7.20
N ASP A 26 -3.49 -19.81 8.39
CA ASP A 26 -3.83 -18.58 9.09
C ASP A 26 -2.59 -17.80 9.55
N CYS A 27 -2.72 -16.47 9.56
CA CYS A 27 -1.67 -15.59 10.07
C CYS A 27 -1.38 -15.87 11.56
N ALA A 28 -0.16 -16.28 11.91
CA ALA A 28 0.23 -16.46 13.33
C ALA A 28 0.15 -15.14 14.14
N VAL A 29 0.44 -14.00 13.50
CA VAL A 29 0.26 -12.65 14.05
C VAL A 29 -0.21 -11.76 12.90
N SER A 30 -1.41 -11.17 13.00
CA SER A 30 -1.91 -10.28 11.96
C SER A 30 -1.22 -8.91 11.98
N TYR A 31 -1.44 -8.10 10.93
CA TYR A 31 -0.96 -6.72 10.91
C TYR A 31 -1.57 -5.87 12.05
N ASP A 32 -2.79 -6.22 12.45
CA ASP A 32 -3.51 -5.58 13.55
C ASP A 32 -2.90 -5.99 14.90
N ASP A 33 -2.71 -7.29 15.14
CA ASP A 33 -2.15 -7.83 16.39
C ASP A 33 -0.77 -7.27 16.71
N ARG A 34 0.08 -7.08 15.68
CA ARG A 34 1.43 -6.55 15.86
C ARG A 34 1.47 -5.03 16.07
N GLY A 35 0.34 -4.33 16.07
CA GLY A 35 0.27 -2.87 16.17
C GLY A 35 1.03 -2.19 15.02
N GLY A 36 0.81 -2.66 13.78
CA GLY A 36 1.60 -2.26 12.63
C GLY A 36 1.64 -0.73 12.43
N LYS A 37 2.82 -0.21 12.08
CA LYS A 37 3.11 1.24 12.00
C LYS A 37 2.08 2.05 11.20
N TYR A 38 1.43 1.45 10.21
CA TYR A 38 0.52 2.11 9.26
C TYR A 38 -0.90 1.54 9.27
N GLN A 39 -1.33 0.88 10.34
CA GLN A 39 -2.69 0.35 10.46
C GLN A 39 -3.70 1.51 10.41
N GLY A 40 -4.74 1.39 9.60
CA GLY A 40 -5.78 2.41 9.46
C GLY A 40 -5.35 3.71 8.76
N GLN A 41 -4.31 3.69 7.93
CA GLN A 41 -3.86 4.87 7.19
C GLN A 41 -4.92 5.34 6.16
N THR A 42 -5.33 6.61 6.25
CA THR A 42 -6.37 7.21 5.38
C THR A 42 -5.82 8.17 4.32
N GLY A 43 -4.54 8.53 4.40
CA GLY A 43 -3.93 9.50 3.50
C GLY A 43 -2.42 9.34 3.37
N LEU A 44 -1.77 10.31 2.74
CA LEU A 44 -0.31 10.32 2.59
C LEU A 44 0.35 10.50 3.96
N THR A 45 1.24 9.57 4.32
CA THR A 45 1.93 9.58 5.61
C THR A 45 3.44 9.53 5.38
N TYR A 46 4.20 10.30 6.15
CA TYR A 46 5.66 10.24 6.16
C TYR A 46 6.17 8.93 6.79
N ALA A 47 7.43 8.58 6.51
CA ALA A 47 8.04 7.38 7.07
C ALA A 47 8.11 7.45 8.60
N LYS A 48 7.58 6.42 9.27
CA LYS A 48 7.71 6.19 10.71
C LYS A 48 8.95 5.32 10.94
N VAL A 49 10.07 5.94 11.30
CA VAL A 49 11.34 5.26 11.60
C VAL A 49 11.29 4.73 13.02
#